data_AF-A0A517QAE1-F1
#
_entry.id   AF-A0A517QAE1-F1
#
_cell.length_a   1.000
_cell.length_b   1.000
_cell.length_c   1.000
_cell.angle_alpha   90.00
_cell.angle_beta   90.00
_cell.angle_gamma   90.00
#
_symmetry.space_group_name_H-M   'P 1'
#
loop_
_entity.id
_entity.type
_entity.pdbx_description
1 polymer ?
#
loop_
_entity_poly.entity_id
_entity_poly.type
_entity_poly.pdbx_seq_one_letter_code
_entity_poly.pdbx_strand_id
1 'polypeptide(L)'
;MRDIIDGTSNTLALSELKFRLQSSTGPSSQDTRGTWVYGAMGADVFSAQTGPNSSSPDGIWGCRNYPEEGMPCIQIGSPYTEMYSAARSYHTGGVQGAMADGSVRFFSENIDLTLWQALSTRGGRETIQGP
;
A
#
# COMPACT_ATOMS: atom_id res chain seq x y z
N MET A 1 -12.03 4.22 21.48
CA MET A 1 -11.48 2.96 20.93
C MET A 1 -10.60 2.32 22.00
N ARG A 2 -10.99 1.13 22.50
CA ARG A 2 -10.30 0.42 23.60
C ARG A 2 -9.42 -0.73 23.10
N ASP A 3 -9.71 -1.25 21.90
CA ASP A 3 -9.12 -2.50 21.38
C ASP A 3 -7.90 -2.26 20.48
N ILE A 4 -7.48 -1.00 20.29
CA ILE A 4 -6.26 -0.61 19.59
C ILE A 4 -5.20 -0.34 20.66
N ILE A 5 -4.42 -1.37 20.99
CA ILE A 5 -3.61 -1.40 22.21
C ILE A 5 -2.23 -0.73 22.06
N ASP A 6 -1.78 -0.49 20.83
CA ASP A 6 -0.66 0.41 20.47
C ASP A 6 -1.06 1.90 20.39
N GLY A 7 -2.35 2.19 20.49
CA GLY A 7 -2.90 3.53 20.43
C GLY A 7 -3.30 3.95 19.02
N THR A 8 -4.43 4.65 18.93
CA THR A 8 -5.06 5.07 17.67
C THR A 8 -4.19 5.99 16.81
N SER A 9 -3.25 6.70 17.42
CA SER A 9 -2.28 7.56 16.75
C SER A 9 -1.06 6.82 16.20
N ASN A 10 -0.93 5.53 16.48
CA ASN A 10 0.16 4.65 16.05
C ASN A 10 -0.30 3.50 15.14
N THR A 11 -1.59 3.45 14.81
CA THR A 11 -2.15 2.46 13.89
C THR A 11 -2.56 3.13 12.59
N LEU A 12 -1.95 2.72 11.48
CA LEU A 12 -2.31 3.12 10.12
C LEU A 12 -3.66 2.48 9.77
N ALA A 13 -4.63 3.30 9.38
CA ALA A 13 -5.97 2.87 9.01
C ALA A 13 -6.19 2.90 7.49
N LEU A 14 -5.70 3.95 6.81
CA LEU A 14 -5.84 4.14 5.36
C LEU A 14 -4.53 4.63 4.78
N SER A 15 -4.26 4.26 3.53
CA SER A 15 -3.13 4.75 2.76
C SER A 15 -3.51 4.87 1.29
N GLU A 16 -2.57 5.35 0.49
CA GLU A 16 -2.76 5.64 -0.93
C GLU A 16 -2.48 4.41 -1.82
N LEU A 17 -3.20 4.37 -2.93
CA LEU A 17 -2.93 3.49 -4.08
C LEU A 17 -2.92 4.34 -5.34
N LYS A 18 -2.06 3.98 -6.30
CA LYS A 18 -2.02 4.68 -7.59
C LYS A 18 -3.06 4.12 -8.54
N PHE A 19 -3.95 4.99 -8.99
CA PHE A 19 -4.72 4.78 -10.22
C PHE A 19 -3.94 5.37 -11.39
N ARG A 20 -3.81 4.62 -12.49
CA ARG A 20 -3.05 5.10 -13.65
C ARG A 20 -3.80 6.22 -14.36
N LEU A 21 -3.29 7.44 -14.25
CA LEU A 21 -3.81 8.62 -14.94
C LEU A 21 -3.66 8.51 -16.47
N GLN A 22 -4.38 9.36 -17.19
CA GLN A 22 -4.24 9.46 -18.64
C GLN A 22 -2.81 9.86 -19.03
N SER A 23 -2.13 9.00 -19.79
CA SER A 23 -0.79 9.25 -20.32
C SER A 23 -0.79 9.29 -21.86
N SER A 24 0.38 9.49 -22.47
CA SER A 24 0.56 9.41 -23.94
C SER A 24 0.17 8.04 -24.53
N THR A 25 0.15 6.99 -23.70
CA THR A 25 -0.33 5.65 -24.07
C THR A 25 -1.74 5.38 -23.53
N GLY A 26 -2.48 6.43 -23.15
CA GLY A 26 -3.83 6.37 -22.58
C GLY A 26 -3.85 5.98 -21.09
N PRO A 27 -5.01 6.02 -20.42
CA PRO A 27 -5.16 5.36 -19.11
C PRO A 27 -5.01 3.84 -19.27
N SER A 28 -4.71 3.13 -18.18
CA SER A 28 -4.69 1.67 -18.25
C SER A 28 -6.10 1.13 -18.44
N SER A 29 -6.36 0.45 -19.55
CA SER A 29 -7.62 -0.29 -19.73
C SER A 29 -7.52 -1.65 -19.04
N GLN A 30 -8.54 -1.97 -18.23
CA GLN A 30 -8.66 -3.21 -17.46
C GLN A 30 -7.69 -3.36 -16.28
N ASP A 31 -7.08 -2.28 -15.81
CA ASP A 31 -6.29 -2.28 -14.57
C ASP A 31 -7.17 -1.87 -13.40
N THR A 32 -7.24 -2.74 -12.41
CA THR A 32 -8.10 -2.58 -11.24
C THR A 32 -7.49 -1.67 -10.19
N ARG A 33 -6.21 -1.28 -10.34
CA ARG A 33 -5.51 -0.52 -9.31
C ARG A 33 -6.08 0.87 -9.08
N GLY A 34 -6.29 1.21 -7.81
CA GLY A 34 -6.93 2.47 -7.41
C GLY A 34 -8.43 2.54 -7.73
N THR A 35 -9.09 1.43 -8.10
CA THR A 35 -10.54 1.40 -8.27
C THR A 35 -11.22 1.50 -6.91
N TRP A 36 -11.99 2.57 -6.71
CA TRP A 36 -12.73 2.81 -5.47
C TRP A 36 -13.89 1.82 -5.31
N VAL A 37 -14.07 1.29 -4.08
CA VAL A 37 -15.14 0.33 -3.74
C VAL A 37 -15.05 -0.94 -4.60
N TYR A 38 -13.83 -1.48 -4.69
CA TYR A 38 -13.54 -2.75 -5.31
C TYR A 38 -12.58 -3.52 -4.41
N GLY A 39 -13.15 -4.31 -3.50
CA GLY A 39 -12.49 -5.05 -2.41
C GLY A 39 -11.48 -6.10 -2.89
N ALA A 40 -10.40 -5.65 -3.51
CA ALA A 40 -9.34 -6.46 -4.07
C ALA A 40 -7.99 -5.79 -3.77
N MET A 41 -6.97 -6.62 -3.60
CA MET A 41 -5.61 -6.13 -3.39
C MET A 41 -5.17 -5.24 -4.56
N GLY A 42 -4.67 -4.05 -4.24
CA GLY A 42 -4.25 -3.02 -5.19
C GLY A 42 -5.34 -2.10 -5.70
N ALA A 43 -6.61 -2.43 -5.47
CA ALA A 43 -7.73 -1.56 -5.82
C ALA A 43 -8.06 -0.57 -4.69
N ASP A 44 -8.82 -0.99 -3.68
CA ASP A 44 -9.06 -0.22 -2.45
C ASP A 44 -8.41 -0.83 -1.20
N VAL A 45 -7.65 -1.92 -1.37
CA VAL A 45 -6.90 -2.60 -0.31
C VAL A 45 -5.40 -2.58 -0.62
N PHE A 46 -4.58 -2.25 0.38
CA PHE A 46 -3.12 -2.36 0.31
C PHE A 46 -2.60 -3.26 1.43
N SER A 47 -1.33 -3.64 1.36
CA SER A 47 -0.60 -4.31 2.43
C SER A 47 0.70 -3.58 2.75
N ALA A 48 1.20 -3.80 3.96
CA ALA A 48 2.49 -3.27 4.42
C ALA A 48 3.64 -4.27 4.22
N GLN A 49 3.46 -5.29 3.38
CA GLN A 49 4.49 -6.30 3.12
C GLN A 49 5.78 -5.64 2.61
N THR A 50 5.65 -4.58 1.82
CA THR A 50 6.75 -3.74 1.37
C THR A 50 6.53 -2.30 1.81
N GLY A 51 7.60 -1.50 1.78
CA GLY A 51 7.54 -0.08 2.13
C GLY A 51 6.72 0.75 1.15
N PRO A 52 6.38 2.00 1.51
CA PRO A 52 5.70 2.93 0.62
C PRO A 52 6.44 3.11 -0.72
N ASN A 53 5.71 3.21 -1.83
CA ASN A 53 6.26 3.38 -3.17
C ASN A 53 7.31 2.32 -3.60
N SER A 54 7.32 1.14 -2.99
CA SER A 54 8.34 0.11 -3.24
C SER A 54 8.55 -0.18 -4.74
N SER A 55 9.80 -0.32 -5.18
CA SER A 55 10.11 -0.78 -6.54
C SER A 55 9.75 -2.25 -6.80
N SER A 56 9.43 -3.02 -5.74
CA SER A 56 8.97 -4.39 -5.86
C SER A 56 7.63 -4.45 -6.61
N PRO A 57 7.45 -5.35 -7.60
CA PRO A 57 6.22 -5.41 -8.39
C PRO A 57 5.04 -5.95 -7.60
N ASP A 58 3.93 -5.22 -7.52
CA ASP A 58 2.71 -5.71 -6.84
C ASP A 58 2.18 -7.00 -7.48
N GLY A 59 1.72 -7.95 -6.67
CA GLY A 59 1.07 -9.17 -7.13
C GLY A 59 -0.44 -8.98 -7.16
N ILE A 60 -1.01 -8.58 -8.29
CA ILE A 60 -2.43 -8.21 -8.38
C ILE A 60 -3.07 -8.81 -9.63
N TRP A 61 -4.34 -9.22 -9.53
CA TRP A 61 -5.11 -9.65 -10.68
C TRP A 61 -5.57 -8.45 -11.53
N GLY A 62 -5.41 -8.55 -12.85
CA GLY A 62 -5.85 -7.51 -13.78
C GLY A 62 -4.88 -6.34 -13.93
N CYS A 63 -3.75 -6.30 -13.21
CA CYS A 63 -2.81 -5.19 -13.30
C CYS A 63 -2.08 -5.12 -14.66
N ARG A 64 -1.64 -3.93 -15.07
CA ARG A 64 -0.76 -3.72 -16.24
C ARG A 64 0.60 -3.22 -15.78
N ASN A 65 1.68 -3.87 -16.22
CA ASN A 65 3.01 -3.57 -15.72
C ASN A 65 3.54 -2.24 -16.33
N TYR A 66 3.62 -1.19 -15.51
CA TYR A 66 4.14 0.14 -15.88
C TYR A 66 5.21 0.59 -14.87
N PRO A 67 6.38 -0.08 -14.84
CA PRO A 67 7.45 0.24 -13.89
C PRO A 67 7.96 1.68 -14.03
N GLU A 68 7.96 2.23 -15.25
CA GLU A 68 8.37 3.61 -15.56
C GLU A 68 7.48 4.67 -14.92
N GLU A 69 6.23 4.32 -14.57
CA GLU A 69 5.29 5.19 -13.84
C GLU A 69 5.27 4.90 -12.33
N GLY A 70 6.19 4.05 -11.85
CA GLY A 70 6.22 3.58 -10.45
C GLY A 70 5.05 2.67 -10.11
N MET A 71 4.54 1.94 -11.12
CA MET A 71 3.45 0.98 -11.00
C MET A 71 3.87 -0.42 -11.49
N PRO A 72 5.01 -0.97 -11.02
CA PRO A 72 5.43 -2.32 -11.40
C PRO A 72 4.43 -3.35 -10.85
N CYS A 73 4.10 -4.37 -11.64
CA CYS A 73 3.23 -5.44 -11.16
C CYS A 73 3.44 -6.76 -11.90
N ILE A 74 2.99 -7.84 -11.25
CA ILE A 74 2.90 -9.20 -11.79
C ILE A 74 1.43 -9.63 -11.70
N GLN A 75 0.91 -10.17 -12.80
CA GLN A 75 -0.45 -10.71 -12.81
C GLN A 75 -0.52 -11.98 -11.97
N ILE A 76 -1.30 -11.94 -10.90
CA ILE A 76 -1.61 -13.11 -10.07
C ILE A 76 -3.01 -13.60 -10.42
N GLY A 77 -3.11 -14.89 -10.77
CA GLY A 77 -4.37 -15.58 -11.08
C GLY A 77 -4.82 -16.51 -9.95
N SER A 78 -5.85 -17.31 -10.23
CA SER A 78 -6.31 -18.38 -9.32
C SER A 78 -5.14 -19.30 -8.92
N PRO A 79 -4.94 -19.62 -7.63
CA PRO A 79 -5.89 -19.49 -6.51
C PRO A 79 -5.81 -18.18 -5.69
N TYR A 80 -5.18 -17.11 -6.19
CA TYR A 80 -5.09 -15.79 -5.54
C TYR A 80 -4.44 -15.77 -4.15
N THR A 81 -3.53 -16.71 -3.88
CA THR A 81 -2.91 -16.90 -2.55
C THR A 81 -1.75 -15.94 -2.25
N GLU A 82 -1.21 -15.28 -3.26
CA GLU A 82 -0.01 -14.44 -3.17
C GLU A 82 -0.29 -12.99 -3.56
N MET A 83 -1.55 -12.56 -3.48
CA MET A 83 -1.93 -11.20 -3.82
C MET A 83 -1.37 -10.21 -2.80
N TYR A 84 -0.64 -9.21 -3.27
CA TYR A 84 -0.15 -8.12 -2.44
C TYR A 84 -0.05 -6.82 -3.24
N SER A 85 -0.20 -5.69 -2.57
CA SER A 85 -0.02 -4.36 -3.16
C SER A 85 0.64 -3.45 -2.13
N ALA A 86 1.74 -2.80 -2.50
CA ALA A 86 2.30 -1.76 -1.67
C ALA A 86 1.34 -0.57 -1.55
N ALA A 87 1.49 0.22 -0.49
CA ALA A 87 0.98 1.59 -0.49
C ALA A 87 1.76 2.41 -1.52
N ARG A 88 1.06 3.13 -2.41
CA ARG A 88 1.69 3.87 -3.51
C ARG A 88 1.02 5.21 -3.75
N SER A 89 1.82 6.20 -4.08
CA SER A 89 1.38 7.57 -4.36
C SER A 89 2.13 8.19 -5.53
N TYR A 90 1.57 9.29 -6.04
CA TYR A 90 2.27 10.19 -6.96
C TYR A 90 3.14 11.22 -6.21
N HIS A 91 3.01 11.31 -4.88
CA HIS A 91 3.88 12.15 -4.07
C HIS A 91 5.32 11.64 -4.10
N THR A 92 6.27 12.55 -4.35
CA THR A 92 7.70 12.24 -4.32
C THR A 92 8.12 11.85 -2.92
N GLY A 93 8.82 10.72 -2.79
CA GLY A 93 9.47 10.31 -1.55
C GLY A 93 8.58 9.57 -0.58
N GLY A 94 7.31 9.26 -0.89
CA GLY A 94 6.44 8.56 0.06
C GLY A 94 4.95 8.61 -0.25
N VAL A 95 4.15 8.29 0.77
CA VAL A 95 2.68 8.26 0.74
C VAL A 95 2.08 9.00 1.93
N GLN A 96 0.86 9.48 1.77
CA GLN A 96 0.05 9.92 2.89
C GLN A 96 -0.67 8.72 3.52
N GLY A 97 -0.70 8.69 4.86
CA GLY A 97 -1.46 7.69 5.61
C GLY A 97 -2.33 8.36 6.67
N ALA A 98 -3.57 7.88 6.78
CA ALA A 98 -4.46 8.27 7.87
C ALA A 98 -4.36 7.26 9.00
N MET A 99 -4.11 7.75 10.21
CA MET A 99 -4.08 6.96 11.43
C MET A 99 -5.50 6.65 11.91
N ALA A 100 -5.66 5.67 12.79
CA ALA A 100 -6.95 5.30 13.34
C ALA A 100 -7.62 6.41 14.17
N ASP A 101 -6.86 7.40 14.66
CA ASP A 101 -7.39 8.62 15.29
C ASP A 101 -7.83 9.71 14.30
N GLY A 102 -7.67 9.49 12.99
CA GLY A 102 -8.00 10.43 11.93
C GLY A 102 -6.89 11.45 11.61
N SER A 103 -5.77 11.45 12.35
CA SER A 103 -4.61 12.25 11.98
C SER A 103 -3.99 11.74 10.68
N VAL A 104 -3.50 12.64 9.83
CA VAL A 104 -2.82 12.29 8.57
C VAL A 104 -1.33 12.59 8.71
N ARG A 105 -0.49 11.67 8.24
CA ARG A 105 0.96 11.79 8.26
C ARG A 105 1.56 11.37 6.92
N PHE A 106 2.69 11.98 6.59
CA PHE A 106 3.50 11.57 5.47
C PHE A 106 4.47 10.46 5.89
N PHE A 107 4.48 9.37 5.15
CA PHE A 107 5.36 8.22 5.35
C PHE A 107 6.36 8.13 4.21
N SER A 108 7.64 8.27 4.57
CA SER A 108 8.76 8.18 3.62
C SER A 108 8.83 6.79 2.98
N GLU A 109 9.16 6.72 1.70
CA GLU A 109 9.51 5.45 1.01
C GLU A 109 10.79 4.81 1.57
N ASN A 110 11.59 5.58 2.32
CA ASN A 110 12.78 5.13 3.03
C ASN A 110 12.53 4.86 4.52
N ILE A 111 11.26 4.79 4.95
CA ILE A 111 10.93 4.38 6.32
C ILE A 111 11.51 2.99 6.61
N ASP A 112 11.95 2.76 7.84
CA ASP A 112 12.29 1.42 8.29
C ASP A 112 11.11 0.47 8.07
N LEU A 113 11.36 -0.66 7.39
CA LEU A 113 10.30 -1.57 6.99
C LEU A 113 9.61 -2.20 8.21
N THR A 114 10.36 -2.50 9.27
CA THR A 114 9.78 -3.05 10.50
C THR A 114 8.86 -2.03 11.17
N LEU A 115 9.26 -0.76 11.21
CA LEU A 115 8.38 0.31 11.71
C LEU A 115 7.11 0.45 10.85
N TRP A 116 7.23 0.44 9.52
CA TRP A 116 6.07 0.52 8.63
C TRP A 116 5.08 -0.64 8.82
N GLN A 117 5.61 -1.86 8.96
CA GLN A 117 4.81 -3.06 9.24
C GLN A 117 4.14 -2.97 10.60
N ALA A 118 4.88 -2.50 11.62
CA ALA A 118 4.33 -2.34 12.96
C ALA A 118 3.19 -1.31 13.03
N LEU A 119 3.33 -0.19 12.32
CA LEU A 119 2.25 0.79 12.17
C LEU A 119 1.00 0.21 11.50
N SER A 120 1.14 -0.85 10.71
CA SER A 120 0.05 -1.45 9.95
C SER A 120 -0.69 -2.56 10.70
N THR A 121 -0.38 -2.75 11.99
CA THR A 121 -1.16 -3.60 12.88
C THR A 121 -1.71 -2.79 14.06
N ARG A 122 -2.61 -3.42 14.83
CA ARG A 122 -3.25 -2.82 16.03
C ARG A 122 -2.71 -3.38 17.34
N GLY A 123 -1.73 -4.28 17.24
CA GLY A 123 -1.37 -5.21 18.29
C GLY A 123 -0.45 -4.62 19.34
N GLY A 124 0.32 -3.58 19.01
CA GLY A 124 1.43 -3.11 19.82
C GLY A 124 2.44 -4.20 20.19
N ARG A 125 3.69 -3.83 20.43
CA ARG A 125 4.75 -4.78 20.82
C ARG A 125 5.20 -5.74 19.71
N GLU A 126 5.10 -5.39 18.43
CA GLU A 126 6.02 -5.99 17.46
C GLU A 126 7.42 -5.50 17.83
N THR A 127 8.09 -6.30 18.65
CA THR A 127 9.46 -6.05 19.05
C THR A 127 10.31 -5.99 17.79
N ILE A 128 10.95 -4.86 17.55
CA ILE A 128 12.09 -4.74 16.63
C ILE A 128 13.24 -5.54 17.23
N GLN A 129 13.17 -6.87 17.16
CA GLN A 129 14.36 -7.69 17.32
C GLN A 129 15.06 -7.70 15.96
N GLY A 130 15.83 -6.65 15.72
CA GLY A 130 16.98 -6.79 14.83
C GLY A 130 17.99 -7.76 15.47
N PRO A 131 18.80 -8.45 14.66
CA PRO A 131 19.93 -9.23 15.16
C PRO A 131 20.92 -8.39 15.98
#